data_AF-A0A662N4X5-F1
#
_entry.id   AF-A0A662N4X5-F1
#
_cell.length_a   1.000
_cell.length_b   1.000
_cell.length_c   1.000
_cell.angle_alpha   90.00
_cell.angle_beta   90.00
_cell.angle_gamma   90.00
#
_symmetry.space_group_name_H-M   'P 1'
#
loop_
_entity.id
_entity.type
_entity.pdbx_description
1 polymer ?
#
loop_
_entity_poly.entity_id
_entity_poly.type
_entity_poly.pdbx_seq_one_letter_code
_entity_poly.pdbx_strand_id
1 'polypeptide(L)'
;MPRLSTGFVRASGYANKVRKVLFALTRGKLNPEAVVRASAQLNQYLFDKFQEMGVKKEDVVRISIEFNIKNGEIEWNYDTLKIEVYKKEEEEKLAEAMKEVEESEKALEIAIEELSKLSEKLGELSEEIGQIIERLKREHTSLKLEFEK
;
A
#
# COMPACT_ATOMS: atom_id res chain seq x y z
N MET A 1 -12.36 16.50 8.88
CA MET A 1 -12.52 15.19 8.22
C MET A 1 -11.15 14.53 8.09
N PRO A 2 -11.06 13.19 7.95
CA PRO A 2 -9.81 12.53 7.59
C PRO A 2 -9.22 13.14 6.30
N ARG A 3 -7.90 13.33 6.27
CA ARG A 3 -7.20 13.88 5.11
C ARG A 3 -6.08 12.95 4.69
N LEU A 4 -6.05 12.61 3.41
CA LEU A 4 -4.91 11.98 2.77
C LEU A 4 -3.93 13.07 2.34
N SER A 5 -2.65 12.87 2.62
CA SER A 5 -1.56 13.74 2.14
C SER A 5 -0.36 12.87 1.80
N THR A 6 0.15 12.98 0.58
CA THR A 6 1.30 12.17 0.13
C THR A 6 2.64 12.69 0.66
N GLY A 7 2.70 13.97 1.06
CA GLY A 7 3.98 14.67 1.13
C GLY A 7 4.58 14.82 -0.27
N PHE A 8 5.87 15.16 -0.34
CA PHE A 8 6.60 15.16 -1.61
C PHE A 8 6.76 13.73 -2.12
N VAL A 9 6.40 13.52 -3.37
CA VAL A 9 6.58 12.23 -4.05
C VAL A 9 6.87 12.49 -5.51
N ARG A 10 7.75 11.69 -6.11
CA ARG A 10 7.98 11.74 -7.54
C ARG A 10 6.71 11.34 -8.30
N ALA A 11 6.44 12.02 -9.41
CA ALA A 11 5.24 11.78 -10.23
C ALA A 11 5.19 10.35 -10.80
N SER A 12 6.30 9.62 -10.93
CA SER A 12 6.29 8.19 -11.28
C SER A 12 5.73 7.29 -10.16
N GLY A 13 5.90 7.68 -8.90
CA GLY A 13 5.58 6.87 -7.71
C GLY A 13 4.31 7.30 -6.97
N TYR A 14 3.61 8.34 -7.43
CA TYR A 14 2.48 8.92 -6.69
C TYR A 14 1.37 7.90 -6.40
N ALA A 15 1.07 7.01 -7.35
CA ALA A 15 -0.04 6.06 -7.23
C ALA A 15 0.20 5.08 -6.08
N ASN A 16 1.43 4.58 -5.95
CA ASN A 16 1.83 3.73 -4.84
C ASN A 16 1.81 4.50 -3.53
N LYS A 17 2.25 5.76 -3.52
CA LYS A 17 2.24 6.60 -2.31
C LYS A 17 0.83 6.87 -1.80
N VAL A 18 -0.11 7.21 -2.69
CA VAL A 18 -1.54 7.39 -2.37
C VAL A 18 -2.08 6.13 -1.71
N ARG A 19 -1.87 4.96 -2.34
CA ARG A 19 -2.35 3.67 -1.80
C ARG A 19 -1.72 3.32 -0.45
N LYS A 20 -0.40 3.45 -0.29
CA LYS A 20 0.33 3.18 0.97
C LYS A 20 -0.18 4.08 2.11
N VAL A 21 -0.35 5.38 1.85
CA VAL A 21 -0.88 6.33 2.85
C VAL A 21 -2.34 6.02 3.19
N LEU A 22 -3.17 5.68 2.20
CA LEU A 22 -4.56 5.34 2.44
C LEU A 22 -4.70 4.10 3.32
N PHE A 23 -3.95 3.02 3.03
CA PHE A 23 -3.91 1.83 3.89
C PHE A 23 -3.51 2.16 5.33
N ALA A 24 -2.56 3.07 5.54
CA ALA A 24 -2.14 3.48 6.87
C ALA A 24 -3.27 4.21 7.61
N LEU A 25 -3.97 5.14 6.94
CA LEU A 25 -5.05 5.93 7.54
C LEU A 25 -6.32 5.11 7.84
N THR A 26 -6.57 4.06 7.07
CA THR A 26 -7.80 3.23 7.15
C THR A 26 -7.57 1.87 7.78
N ARG A 27 -6.37 1.60 8.32
CA ARG A 27 -6.03 0.33 8.99
C ARG A 27 -7.06 0.01 10.08
N GLY A 28 -7.63 -1.19 10.01
CA GLY A 28 -8.64 -1.68 10.96
C GLY A 28 -10.03 -1.05 10.82
N LYS A 29 -10.23 -0.10 9.89
CA LYS A 29 -11.54 0.53 9.63
C LYS A 29 -12.20 0.02 8.36
N LEU A 30 -11.40 -0.42 7.40
CA LEU A 30 -11.84 -0.87 6.09
C LEU A 30 -11.16 -2.19 5.71
N ASN A 31 -11.89 -3.00 4.95
CA ASN A 31 -11.31 -4.13 4.25
C ASN A 31 -10.26 -3.62 3.23
N PRO A 32 -9.08 -4.27 3.12
CA PRO A 32 -8.12 -4.04 2.05
C PRO A 32 -8.71 -3.84 0.64
N GLU A 33 -9.66 -4.65 0.20
CA GLU A 33 -10.25 -4.53 -1.15
C GLU A 33 -10.92 -3.17 -1.38
N ALA A 34 -11.61 -2.62 -0.37
CA ALA A 34 -12.23 -1.30 -0.46
C ALA A 34 -11.17 -0.19 -0.60
N VAL A 35 -10.05 -0.33 0.12
CA VAL A 35 -8.91 0.59 0.02
C VAL A 35 -8.28 0.54 -1.37
N VAL A 36 -8.10 -0.65 -1.93
CA VAL A 36 -7.57 -0.83 -3.29
C VAL A 36 -8.47 -0.13 -4.31
N ARG A 37 -9.78 -0.41 -4.28
CA ARG A 37 -10.75 0.21 -5.21
C ARG A 37 -10.71 1.74 -5.12
N ALA A 38 -10.80 2.29 -3.90
CA ALA A 38 -10.80 3.74 -3.71
C ALA A 38 -9.50 4.40 -4.15
N SER A 39 -8.35 3.75 -3.90
CA SER A 39 -7.05 4.24 -4.37
C SER A 39 -6.94 4.23 -5.90
N ALA A 40 -7.49 3.21 -6.57
CA ALA A 40 -7.48 3.12 -8.03
C ALA A 40 -8.33 4.22 -8.67
N GLN A 41 -9.52 4.50 -8.12
CA GLN A 41 -10.39 5.58 -8.58
C GLN A 41 -9.72 6.95 -8.45
N LEU A 42 -9.11 7.23 -7.29
CA LEU A 42 -8.39 8.49 -7.09
C LEU A 42 -7.15 8.58 -8.00
N ASN A 43 -6.39 7.50 -8.16
CA ASN A 43 -5.22 7.49 -9.03
C ASN A 43 -5.57 7.73 -10.50
N GLN A 44 -6.67 7.16 -10.99
CA GLN A 44 -7.14 7.43 -12.35
C GLN A 44 -7.48 8.90 -12.54
N TYR A 45 -8.24 9.49 -11.61
CA TYR A 45 -8.56 10.92 -11.63
C TYR A 45 -7.31 11.81 -11.60
N LEU A 46 -6.34 11.47 -10.73
CA LEU A 46 -5.08 12.20 -10.63
C LEU A 46 -4.24 12.09 -11.90
N PHE A 47 -4.22 10.92 -12.54
CA PHE A 47 -3.52 10.70 -13.79
C PHE A 47 -4.02 11.67 -14.87
N ASP A 48 -5.33 11.77 -15.04
CA ASP A 48 -5.95 12.68 -16.01
C ASP A 48 -5.58 14.14 -15.70
N LYS A 49 -5.63 14.54 -14.43
CA LYS A 49 -5.20 15.88 -14.00
C LYS A 49 -3.72 16.14 -14.26
N PHE A 50 -2.87 15.15 -14.07
CA PHE A 50 -1.43 15.27 -14.36
C PHE A 50 -1.16 15.42 -15.85
N GLN A 51 -1.93 14.76 -16.71
CA GLN A 51 -1.84 14.97 -18.16
C GLN A 51 -2.28 16.39 -18.54
N GLU A 52 -3.40 16.89 -18.00
CA GLU A 52 -3.88 18.26 -18.22
C GLU A 52 -2.84 19.32 -17.80
N MET A 53 -2.14 19.07 -16.69
CA MET A 53 -1.10 19.95 -16.13
C MET A 53 0.30 19.74 -16.76
N GLY A 54 0.44 18.82 -17.71
CA GLY A 54 1.72 18.51 -18.37
C GLY A 54 2.80 18.00 -17.39
N VAL A 55 2.41 17.27 -16.35
CA VAL A 55 3.33 16.68 -15.36
C VAL A 55 4.12 15.54 -15.99
N LYS A 56 5.44 15.60 -15.88
CA LYS A 56 6.35 14.55 -16.35
C LYS A 56 6.69 13.60 -15.20
N LYS A 57 7.15 12.40 -15.53
CA LYS A 57 7.51 11.36 -14.52
C LYS A 57 8.65 11.79 -13.60
N GLU A 58 9.48 12.73 -14.03
CA GLU A 58 10.60 13.28 -13.25
C GLU A 58 10.19 14.41 -12.31
N ASP A 59 9.01 14.99 -12.48
CA ASP A 59 8.50 16.06 -11.62
C ASP A 59 8.17 15.51 -10.23
N VAL A 60 8.08 16.41 -9.26
CA VAL A 60 7.66 16.10 -7.89
C VAL A 60 6.27 16.69 -7.67
N VAL A 61 5.40 15.92 -7.01
CA VAL A 61 4.04 16.34 -6.69
C VAL A 61 3.77 16.23 -5.19
N ARG A 62 2.84 17.05 -4.71
CA ARG A 62 2.19 16.86 -3.40
C ARG A 62 0.69 16.83 -3.63
N ILE A 63 0.07 15.75 -3.17
CA ILE A 63 -1.37 15.55 -3.29
C ILE A 63 -1.96 15.58 -1.90
N SER A 64 -3.05 16.32 -1.74
CA SER A 64 -3.85 16.25 -0.52
C SER A 64 -5.34 16.34 -0.83
N ILE A 65 -6.14 15.52 -0.16
CA ILE A 65 -7.58 15.44 -0.39
C ILE A 65 -8.27 14.92 0.88
N GLU A 66 -9.44 15.45 1.19
CA GLU A 66 -10.28 14.96 2.29
C GLU A 66 -11.19 13.81 1.84
N PHE A 67 -11.52 12.93 2.76
CA PHE A 67 -12.42 11.81 2.50
C PHE A 67 -13.25 11.46 3.72
N ASN A 68 -14.35 10.75 3.47
CA ASN A 68 -15.15 10.10 4.51
C ASN A 68 -15.17 8.59 4.31
N ILE A 69 -15.48 7.89 5.39
CA ILE A 69 -15.82 6.47 5.34
C ILE A 69 -17.32 6.34 5.57
N LYS A 70 -18.07 5.84 4.59
CA LYS A 70 -19.50 5.54 4.70
C LYS A 70 -19.78 4.14 4.17
N ASN A 71 -20.55 3.36 4.92
CA ASN A 71 -20.95 1.99 4.54
C ASN A 71 -19.78 1.06 4.16
N GLY A 72 -18.60 1.25 4.79
CA GLY A 72 -17.41 0.46 4.47
C GLY A 72 -16.72 0.86 3.15
N GLU A 73 -17.04 2.02 2.59
CA GLU A 73 -16.41 2.57 1.40
C GLU A 73 -15.86 3.98 1.66
N ILE A 74 -14.97 4.42 0.77
CA ILE A 74 -14.34 5.74 0.83
C ILE A 74 -15.06 6.67 -0.14
N GLU A 75 -15.59 7.78 0.38
CA GLU A 75 -16.12 8.88 -0.41
C GLU A 75 -15.11 10.03 -0.43
N TRP A 76 -14.55 10.32 -1.61
CA TRP A 76 -13.62 11.42 -1.81
C TRP A 76 -14.35 12.77 -1.90
N ASN A 77 -13.81 13.79 -1.24
CA ASN A 77 -14.26 15.15 -1.41
C ASN A 77 -13.36 15.88 -2.42
N TYR A 78 -13.70 15.78 -3.72
CA TYR A 78 -12.88 16.34 -4.80
C TYR A 78 -12.73 17.86 -4.75
N ASP A 79 -13.67 18.59 -4.14
CA ASP A 79 -13.57 20.04 -3.96
C ASP A 79 -12.40 20.43 -3.05
N THR A 80 -11.93 19.49 -2.22
CA THR A 80 -10.78 19.69 -1.32
C THR A 80 -9.46 19.23 -1.92
N LEU A 81 -9.48 18.71 -3.15
CA LEU A 81 -8.27 18.23 -3.81
C LEU A 81 -7.31 19.39 -4.08
N LYS A 82 -6.12 19.29 -3.50
CA LYS A 82 -5.00 20.17 -3.78
C LYS A 82 -3.84 19.36 -4.35
N ILE A 83 -3.37 19.80 -5.51
CA ILE A 83 -2.19 19.27 -6.18
C ILE A 83 -1.18 20.41 -6.27
N GLU A 84 0.00 20.20 -5.72
CA GLU A 84 1.16 21.07 -5.94
C GLU A 84 2.14 20.32 -6.86
N VAL A 85 2.65 21.00 -7.88
CA VAL A 85 3.60 20.44 -8.86
C VAL A 85 4.88 21.24 -8.79
N TYR A 86 6.00 20.53 -8.72
CA TYR A 86 7.35 21.08 -8.70
C TYR A 86 8.08 20.51 -9.92
N LYS A 87 8.29 21.35 -10.93
CA LYS A 87 8.93 20.93 -12.18
C LYS A 87 10.39 20.63 -11.95
N LYS A 88 10.91 19.56 -12.56
CA LYS A 88 12.33 19.21 -12.41
C LYS A 88 13.25 20.36 -12.83
N GLU A 89 12.92 21.07 -13.91
CA GLU A 89 13.68 22.22 -14.39
C GLU A 89 13.73 23.41 -13.40
N GLU A 90 12.75 23.53 -12.51
CA GLU A 90 12.67 24.60 -11.51
C GLU A 90 13.25 24.16 -10.16
N GLU A 91 13.08 22.89 -9.80
CA GLU A 91 13.38 22.33 -8.48
C GLU A 91 14.27 21.08 -8.58
N GLU A 92 15.42 21.22 -9.23
CA GLU A 92 16.31 20.09 -9.58
C GLU A 92 16.75 19.27 -8.37
N LYS A 93 17.16 19.94 -7.27
CA LYS A 93 17.60 19.28 -6.04
C LYS A 93 16.48 18.47 -5.39
N LEU A 94 15.25 18.97 -5.43
CA LEU A 94 14.08 18.26 -4.90
C LEU A 94 13.78 17.02 -5.75
N ALA A 95 13.83 17.16 -7.08
CA ALA A 95 13.63 16.05 -7.99
C ALA A 95 14.71 14.96 -7.82
N GLU A 96 15.97 15.35 -7.61
CA GLU A 96 17.06 14.42 -7.32
C GLU A 96 16.87 13.68 -5.99
N ALA A 97 16.56 14.41 -4.90
CA ALA A 97 16.27 13.79 -3.61
C ALA A 97 15.09 12.81 -3.68
N MET A 98 14.02 13.15 -4.41
CA MET A 98 12.87 12.26 -4.58
C MET A 98 13.16 11.05 -5.48
N LYS A 99 14.12 11.16 -6.40
CA LYS A 99 14.63 10.01 -7.15
C LYS A 99 15.37 9.04 -6.24
N GLU A 100 16.24 9.51 -5.35
CA GLU A 100 16.95 8.66 -4.38
C GLU A 100 15.98 7.94 -3.43
N VAL A 101 14.92 8.63 -3.00
CA VAL A 101 13.84 8.02 -2.20
C VAL A 101 13.13 6.92 -2.98
N GLU A 102 12.80 7.15 -4.25
CA GLU A 102 12.16 6.13 -5.11
C GLU A 102 13.07 4.91 -5.30
N GLU A 103 14.37 5.11 -5.50
CA GLU A 103 15.34 4.01 -5.62
C GLU A 103 15.47 3.22 -4.31
N SER A 104 15.47 3.91 -3.17
CA SER A 104 15.46 3.28 -1.85
C SER A 104 14.19 2.49 -1.59
N GLU A 105 13.02 3.02 -1.98
CA GLU A 105 11.74 2.30 -1.87
C GLU A 105 11.73 1.02 -2.73
N LYS A 106 12.31 1.04 -3.93
CA LYS A 106 12.43 -0.16 -4.78
C LYS A 106 13.36 -1.21 -4.16
N ALA A 107 14.49 -0.79 -3.60
CA ALA A 107 15.39 -1.72 -2.91
C ALA A 107 14.69 -2.37 -1.70
N LEU A 108 13.89 -1.59 -0.96
CA LEU A 108 13.08 -2.11 0.14
C LEU A 108 12.01 -3.11 -0.34
N GLU A 109 11.37 -2.86 -1.47
CA GLU A 109 10.38 -3.78 -2.04
C GLU A 109 10.98 -5.15 -2.39
N ILE A 110 12.21 -5.19 -2.92
CA ILE A 110 12.95 -6.44 -3.16
C ILE A 110 13.18 -7.21 -1.85
N ALA A 111 13.64 -6.51 -0.80
CA ALA A 111 13.86 -7.13 0.51
C ALA A 111 12.55 -7.66 1.14
N ILE A 112 11.43 -6.96 0.96
CA ILE A 112 10.10 -7.41 1.41
C ILE A 112 9.68 -8.67 0.64
N GLU A 113 9.95 -8.76 -0.66
CA GLU A 113 9.65 -9.95 -1.46
C GLU A 113 10.43 -11.18 -0.97
N GLU A 114 11.72 -11.03 -0.69
CA GLU A 114 12.55 -12.09 -0.09
C GLU A 114 12.01 -12.54 1.27
N LEU A 115 11.64 -11.58 2.13
CA LEU A 115 11.04 -11.87 3.43
C LEU A 115 9.72 -12.63 3.30
N SER A 116 8.90 -12.27 2.30
CA SER A 116 7.61 -12.91 2.05
C SER A 116 7.79 -14.38 1.65
N LYS A 117 8.75 -14.68 0.77
CA LYS A 117 9.11 -16.06 0.39
C LYS A 117 9.59 -16.88 1.58
N LEU A 118 10.35 -16.29 2.50
CA LEU A 118 10.78 -16.98 3.73
C LEU A 118 9.59 -17.24 4.66
N SER A 119 8.67 -16.29 4.78
CA SER A 119 7.45 -16.45 5.58
C SER A 119 6.54 -17.56 5.05
N GLU A 120 6.42 -17.71 3.72
CA GLU A 120 5.66 -18.79 3.10
C GLU A 120 6.23 -20.16 3.45
N LYS A 121 7.56 -20.34 3.27
CA LYS A 121 8.25 -21.58 3.65
C LYS A 121 8.10 -21.92 5.13
N LEU A 122 8.12 -20.91 6.00
CA LEU A 122 7.89 -21.11 7.43
C LEU A 122 6.45 -21.58 7.71
N GLY A 123 5.47 -21.03 6.98
CA GLY A 123 4.08 -21.46 7.04
C GLY A 123 3.89 -22.92 6.63
N GLU A 124 4.48 -23.31 5.50
CA GLU A 124 4.47 -24.71 5.01
C GLU A 124 5.08 -25.67 6.04
N LEU A 125 6.26 -25.34 6.58
CA LEU A 125 6.92 -26.16 7.59
C LEU A 125 6.07 -26.27 8.88
N SER A 126 5.43 -25.18 9.28
CA SER A 126 4.54 -25.19 10.45
C SER A 126 3.34 -26.11 10.24
N GLU A 127 2.80 -26.17 9.02
CA GLU A 127 1.69 -27.06 8.67
C GLU A 127 2.15 -28.53 8.69
N GLU A 128 3.31 -28.84 8.13
CA GLU A 128 3.91 -30.19 8.19
C GLU A 128 4.13 -30.66 9.63
N ILE A 129 4.67 -29.79 10.49
CA ILE A 129 4.85 -30.09 11.92
C ILE A 129 3.50 -30.38 12.59
N GLY A 130 2.47 -29.59 12.27
CA GLY A 130 1.10 -29.81 12.77
C GLY A 130 0.56 -31.18 12.39
N GLN A 131 0.73 -31.58 11.12
CA GLN A 131 0.30 -32.89 10.62
C GLN A 131 1.04 -34.05 11.32
N ILE A 132 2.35 -33.91 11.57
CA ILE A 132 3.13 -34.92 12.29
C ILE A 132 2.65 -35.07 13.74
N ILE A 133 2.38 -33.95 14.42
CA ILE A 133 1.85 -33.96 15.80
C ILE A 133 0.51 -34.70 15.85
N GLU A 134 -0.40 -34.42 14.92
CA GLU A 134 -1.70 -35.11 14.86
C GLU A 134 -1.55 -36.61 14.57
N ARG A 135 -0.61 -37.01 13.69
CA ARG A 135 -0.30 -38.42 13.47
C ARG A 135 0.20 -39.10 14.74
N LEU A 136 1.14 -38.49 15.45
CA LEU A 136 1.69 -39.03 16.70
C LEU A 136 0.62 -39.16 17.79
N LYS A 137 -0.29 -38.18 17.91
CA LYS A 137 -1.40 -38.27 18.86
C LYS A 137 -2.27 -39.50 18.58
N ARG A 138 -2.60 -39.74 17.31
CA ARG A 138 -3.40 -40.90 16.87
C ARG A 138 -2.70 -42.24 17.12
N GLU A 139 -1.42 -42.34 16.82
CA GLU A 139 -0.68 -43.61 16.84
C GLU A 139 -0.18 -44.00 18.23
N HIS A 140 0.10 -43.02 19.10
CA HIS A 140 0.89 -43.27 20.31
C HIS A 140 0.30 -42.68 21.60
N THR A 141 -0.84 -42.00 21.56
CA THR A 141 -1.45 -41.41 22.78
C THR A 141 -2.96 -41.58 22.84
N SER A 142 -3.53 -41.50 24.04
CA SER A 142 -4.99 -41.45 24.27
C SER A 142 -5.54 -40.01 24.30
N LEU A 143 -4.81 -39.06 23.72
CA LEU A 143 -5.18 -37.63 23.76
C LEU A 143 -6.30 -37.34 22.77
N LYS A 144 -7.16 -36.38 23.14
CA LYS A 144 -8.26 -35.90 22.29
C LYS A 144 -7.75 -35.39 20.94
N LEU A 145 -8.36 -35.86 19.86
CA LEU A 145 -8.04 -35.45 18.50
C LEU A 145 -8.78 -34.16 18.13
N GLU A 146 -8.22 -33.33 17.24
CA GLU A 146 -8.86 -32.06 16.83
C GLU A 146 -10.28 -32.23 16.24
N PHE A 147 -10.58 -33.42 15.73
CA PHE A 147 -11.87 -33.78 15.11
C PHE A 147 -12.94 -34.22 16.14
N GLU A 148 -12.59 -34.34 17.43
CA GLU A 148 -13.51 -34.74 18.52
C GLU A 148 -14.16 -33.54 19.24
N LYS A 149 -14.31 -32.41 18.53
CA LYS A 149 -15.07 -31.24 19.00
C LYS A 149 -16.57 -31.38 18.70
#